data_AF-A0A753FBV5-F1
#
_entry.id   AF-A0A753FBV5-F1
#
_cell.length_a   1.000
_cell.length_b   1.000
_cell.length_c   1.000
_cell.angle_alpha   90.00
_cell.angle_beta   90.00
_cell.angle_gamma   90.00
#
_symmetry.space_group_name_H-M   'P 1'
#
loop_
_entity.id
_entity.type
_entity.pdbx_description
1 polymer ?
#
loop_
_entity_poly.entity_id
_entity_poly.type
_entity_poly.pdbx_seq_one_letter_code
_entity_poly.pdbx_strand_id
1 'polypeptide(L)'
;EESNRDVIGQLLAEGVHWPAPVVINVQEVDSPFAGKTVVLTGSLSQMSRDDAKARLAALGAKVAGSVSKKTDLVIAGEAAGSKLAKAQELGITVIDEAEMIRLLGA
;
A
#
# COMPACT_ATOMS: atom_id res chain seq x y z
N GLU A 1 -28.14 22.88 -2.39
CA GLU A 1 -27.56 21.53 -2.54
C GLU A 1 -28.44 20.53 -3.30
N GLU A 2 -29.47 20.98 -4.04
CA GLU A 2 -30.35 20.09 -4.82
C GLU A 2 -29.82 19.79 -6.24
N SER A 3 -29.13 20.76 -6.87
CA SER A 3 -28.60 20.61 -8.23
C SER A 3 -27.60 19.46 -8.39
N ASN A 4 -26.74 19.24 -7.39
CA ASN A 4 -25.75 18.15 -7.45
C ASN A 4 -26.40 16.77 -7.48
N ARG A 5 -27.57 16.59 -6.86
CA ARG A 5 -28.30 15.31 -6.86
C ARG A 5 -29.01 15.05 -8.18
N ASP A 6 -29.52 16.10 -8.82
CA ASP A 6 -30.18 16.03 -10.12
C ASP A 6 -29.18 15.68 -11.23
N VAL A 7 -28.00 16.33 -11.23
CA VAL A 7 -26.91 16.04 -12.17
C VAL A 7 -26.42 14.60 -12.00
N ILE A 8 -26.31 14.10 -10.77
CA ILE A 8 -25.95 12.69 -10.51
C ILE A 8 -27.00 11.73 -11.12
N GLY A 9 -28.29 12.06 -11.02
CA GLY A 9 -29.37 11.26 -11.60
C GLY A 9 -29.33 11.20 -13.13
N GLN A 10 -29.05 12.33 -13.79
CA GLN A 10 -28.91 12.39 -15.26
C GLN A 10 -27.71 11.56 -15.74
N LEU A 11 -26.58 11.63 -15.03
CA LEU A 11 -25.39 10.84 -15.36
C LEU A 11 -25.61 9.32 -15.20
N LEU A 12 -26.37 8.90 -14.19
CA LEU A 12 -26.76 7.49 -14.02
C LEU A 12 -27.66 6.99 -15.16
N ALA A 13 -28.57 7.85 -15.67
CA ALA A 13 -29.46 7.52 -16.78
C ALA A 13 -28.74 7.38 -18.13
N GLU A 14 -27.65 8.13 -18.33
CA GLU A 14 -26.79 8.03 -19.52
C GLU A 14 -25.80 6.85 -19.49
N GLY A 15 -25.96 5.91 -18.53
CA GLY A 15 -25.20 4.66 -18.51
C GLY A 15 -23.82 4.77 -17.90
N VAL A 16 -23.58 5.80 -17.06
CA VAL A 16 -22.35 5.90 -16.27
C VAL A 16 -22.33 4.77 -15.23
N HIS A 17 -21.68 3.68 -15.60
CA HIS A 17 -21.34 2.61 -14.67
C HIS A 17 -20.16 3.06 -13.81
N TRP A 18 -20.44 3.35 -12.54
CA TRP A 18 -19.36 3.40 -11.55
C TRP A 18 -18.83 1.97 -11.39
N PRO A 19 -17.54 1.69 -11.65
CA PRO A 19 -16.99 0.42 -11.26
C PRO A 19 -17.16 0.31 -9.75
N ALA A 20 -17.90 -0.71 -9.30
CA ALA A 20 -18.01 -1.02 -7.89
C ALA A 20 -16.58 -1.04 -7.33
N PRO A 21 -16.29 -0.35 -6.21
CA PRO A 21 -14.98 -0.45 -5.61
C PRO A 21 -14.74 -1.93 -5.37
N VAL A 22 -13.75 -2.50 -6.06
CA VAL A 22 -13.37 -3.89 -5.90
C VAL A 22 -12.93 -4.02 -4.46
N VAL A 23 -13.83 -4.53 -3.63
CA VAL A 23 -13.53 -4.86 -2.25
C VAL A 23 -12.69 -6.11 -2.36
N ILE A 24 -11.38 -5.92 -2.50
CA ILE A 24 -10.41 -7.00 -2.43
C ILE A 24 -10.57 -7.61 -1.03
N ASN A 25 -11.19 -8.79 -1.01
CA ASN A 25 -11.44 -9.54 0.20
C ASN A 25 -10.08 -10.08 0.67
N VAL A 26 -9.47 -9.38 1.62
CA VAL A 26 -8.12 -9.65 2.18
C VAL A 26 -8.01 -11.04 2.85
N GLN A 27 -9.10 -11.80 2.95
CA GLN A 27 -9.15 -13.07 3.67
C GLN A 27 -8.63 -14.29 2.88
N GLU A 28 -8.43 -14.20 1.55
CA GLU A 28 -8.02 -15.35 0.73
C GLU A 28 -6.57 -15.30 0.25
N VAL A 29 -5.85 -14.23 0.60
CA VAL A 29 -4.40 -14.18 0.41
C VAL A 29 -3.81 -14.28 1.80
N ASP A 30 -3.33 -15.48 2.17
CA ASP A 30 -2.54 -15.73 3.39
C ASP A 30 -1.14 -15.07 3.26
N SER A 31 -1.14 -13.79 2.87
CA SER A 31 0.05 -12.98 2.71
C SER A 31 0.09 -11.97 3.84
N PRO A 32 1.22 -11.88 4.57
CA PRO A 32 1.39 -10.95 5.68
C PRO A 32 1.23 -9.47 5.29
N PHE A 33 1.13 -9.18 3.99
CA PHE A 33 1.00 -7.85 3.43
C PHE A 33 -0.39 -7.52 2.83
N ALA A 34 -1.29 -8.50 2.72
CA ALA A 34 -2.60 -8.29 2.09
C ALA A 34 -3.41 -7.24 2.87
N GLY A 35 -3.90 -6.21 2.18
CA GLY A 35 -4.69 -5.12 2.77
C GLY A 35 -3.91 -4.12 3.63
N LYS A 36 -2.60 -4.32 3.82
CA LYS A 36 -1.75 -3.42 4.62
C LYS A 36 -1.17 -2.30 3.78
N THR A 37 -0.96 -1.14 4.40
CA THR A 37 -0.24 -0.03 3.76
C THR A 37 1.25 -0.12 4.06
N VAL A 38 2.04 -0.33 3.02
CA VAL A 38 3.49 -0.54 3.09
C VAL A 38 4.22 0.69 2.55
N VAL A 39 5.22 1.19 3.28
CA VAL A 39 6.05 2.32 2.85
C VAL A 39 7.49 1.88 2.64
N LEU A 40 7.99 2.07 1.42
CA LEU A 40 9.38 1.80 1.06
C LEU A 40 10.25 3.03 1.35
N THR A 41 11.27 2.88 2.20
CA THR A 41 12.25 3.92 2.51
C THR A 41 13.69 3.41 2.39
N GLY A 42 14.61 4.31 2.06
CA GLY A 42 15.99 3.98 1.75
C GLY A 42 16.18 3.58 0.29
N SER A 43 17.44 3.28 -0.04
CA SER A 43 17.87 2.64 -1.27
C SER A 43 17.79 1.13 -1.05
N LEU A 44 17.06 0.43 -1.90
CA LEU A 44 17.00 -1.04 -1.86
C LEU A 44 18.18 -1.55 -2.69
N SER A 45 19.12 -2.25 -2.05
CA SER A 45 20.33 -2.76 -2.72
C SER A 45 20.08 -4.14 -3.35
N GLN A 46 19.22 -4.95 -2.74
CA GLN A 46 18.89 -6.31 -3.17
C GLN A 46 17.77 -6.35 -4.22
N MET A 47 17.01 -5.27 -4.39
CA MET A 47 15.83 -5.24 -5.28
C MET A 47 15.52 -3.83 -5.77
N SER A 48 15.11 -3.69 -7.03
CA SER A 48 14.66 -2.39 -7.54
C SER A 48 13.34 -1.98 -6.89
N ARG A 49 13.18 -0.69 -6.61
CA ARG A 49 11.95 -0.13 -6.01
C ARG A 49 10.68 -0.50 -6.80
N ASP A 50 10.81 -0.63 -8.12
CA ASP A 50 9.72 -1.05 -9.00
C ASP A 50 9.33 -2.52 -8.80
N ASP A 51 10.32 -3.41 -8.69
CA ASP A 51 10.11 -4.84 -8.42
C ASP A 51 9.50 -5.05 -7.04
N ALA A 52 10.01 -4.34 -6.03
CA ALA A 52 9.43 -4.31 -4.68
C ALA A 52 7.96 -3.92 -4.70
N LYS A 53 7.63 -2.89 -5.47
CA LYS A 53 6.26 -2.41 -5.60
C LYS A 53 5.37 -3.42 -6.32
N ALA A 54 5.86 -4.03 -7.40
CA ALA A 54 5.13 -5.04 -8.16
C ALA A 54 4.83 -6.28 -7.31
N ARG A 55 5.84 -6.76 -6.57
CA ARG A 55 5.71 -7.91 -5.66
C ARG A 55 4.75 -7.64 -4.51
N LEU A 56 4.88 -6.49 -3.84
CA LEU A 56 3.94 -6.09 -2.77
C LEU A 56 2.51 -5.92 -3.30
N ALA A 57 2.35 -5.32 -4.48
CA ALA A 57 1.04 -5.18 -5.11
C ALA A 57 0.45 -6.54 -5.51
N ALA A 58 1.27 -7.49 -5.98
CA ALA A 58 0.85 -8.85 -6.29
C ALA A 58 0.34 -9.61 -5.06
N LEU A 59 0.92 -9.35 -3.88
CA LEU A 59 0.45 -9.87 -2.59
C LEU A 59 -0.73 -9.09 -1.98
N GLY A 60 -1.31 -8.13 -2.71
CA GLY A 60 -2.46 -7.35 -2.25
C GLY A 60 -2.12 -6.22 -1.27
N ALA A 61 -0.85 -5.82 -1.18
CA ALA A 61 -0.40 -4.73 -0.33
C ALA A 61 -0.49 -3.38 -1.04
N LYS A 62 -0.77 -2.32 -0.27
CA LYS A 62 -0.85 -0.96 -0.78
C LYS A 62 0.46 -0.20 -0.55
N VAL A 63 1.21 0.05 -1.61
CA VAL A 63 2.50 0.76 -1.51
C VAL A 63 2.31 2.27 -1.50
N ALA A 64 2.73 2.93 -0.42
CA ALA A 64 2.70 4.38 -0.24
C ALA A 64 4.11 4.97 -0.19
N GLY A 65 4.27 6.21 -0.66
CA GLY A 65 5.56 6.93 -0.65
C GLY A 65 5.89 7.67 0.66
N SER A 66 4.90 7.80 1.55
CA SER A 66 4.95 8.64 2.74
C SER A 66 4.51 7.85 3.98
N VAL A 67 5.26 8.00 5.06
CA VAL A 67 4.93 7.44 6.38
C VAL A 67 3.76 8.25 6.97
N SER A 68 2.67 7.57 7.29
CA SER A 68 1.47 8.19 7.87
C SER A 68 0.91 7.30 8.97
N LYS A 69 -0.05 7.80 9.75
CA LYS A 69 -0.73 7.00 10.79
C LYS A 69 -1.50 5.78 10.25
N LYS A 70 -1.76 5.77 8.93
CA LYS A 70 -2.40 4.67 8.21
C LYS A 70 -1.40 3.64 7.67
N THR A 71 -0.10 3.85 7.88
CA THR A 71 0.95 2.94 7.44
C THR A 71 1.06 1.81 8.46
N ASP A 72 0.83 0.58 8.01
CA ASP A 72 0.96 -0.62 8.84
C ASP A 72 2.40 -1.13 8.89
N LEU A 73 3.14 -0.94 7.80
CA LEU A 73 4.47 -1.50 7.63
C LEU A 73 5.40 -0.54 6.90
N VAL A 74 6.64 -0.46 7.36
CA VAL A 74 7.70 0.31 6.72
C VAL A 74 8.85 -0.62 6.38
N ILE A 75 9.29 -0.58 5.13
CA ILE A 75 10.42 -1.37 4.65
C ILE A 75 11.62 -0.45 4.53
N ALA A 76 12.64 -0.71 5.33
CA ALA A 76 13.86 0.06 5.41
C ALA A 76 15.00 -0.62 4.64
N GLY A 77 15.44 0.00 3.54
CA GLY A 77 16.67 -0.35 2.84
C GLY A 77 17.88 0.44 3.36
N GLU A 78 19.01 0.26 2.67
CA GLU A 78 20.24 1.02 2.89
C GLU A 78 19.96 2.53 2.88
N ALA A 79 20.28 3.22 3.98
CA ALA A 79 20.03 4.67 4.19
C ALA A 79 18.56 5.13 4.35
N ALA A 80 17.70 4.35 5.02
CA ALA A 80 16.31 4.73 5.36
C ALA A 80 16.11 5.91 6.35
N GLY A 81 17.19 6.56 6.80
CA GLY A 81 17.31 7.45 7.97
C GLY A 81 16.04 8.22 8.40
N SER A 82 15.57 9.17 7.59
CA SER A 82 14.53 10.11 8.04
C SER A 82 13.10 9.57 8.07
N LYS A 83 12.81 8.44 7.41
CA LYS A 83 11.47 7.82 7.43
C LYS A 83 11.41 6.63 8.38
N LEU A 84 12.55 5.98 8.63
CA LEU A 84 12.69 4.97 9.68
C LEU A 84 12.46 5.60 11.06
N ALA A 85 13.07 6.75 11.34
CA ALA A 85 12.84 7.48 12.59
C ALA A 85 11.36 7.80 12.81
N LYS A 86 10.68 8.36 11.79
CA LYS A 86 9.23 8.61 11.84
C LYS A 86 8.39 7.36 12.07
N ALA A 87 8.77 6.24 11.46
CA ALA A 87 8.07 4.97 11.65
C ALA A 87 8.19 4.47 13.10
N GLN A 88 9.39 4.55 13.67
CA GLN A 88 9.66 4.19 15.06
C GLN A 88 8.93 5.12 16.05
N GLU A 89 8.92 6.43 15.80
CA GLU A 89 8.19 7.41 16.60
C GLU A 89 6.68 7.16 16.61
N LEU A 90 6.14 6.68 15.49
CA LEU A 90 4.72 6.34 15.34
C LEU A 90 4.38 4.92 15.82
N GLY A 91 5.38 4.12 16.23
CA GLY A 91 5.19 2.73 16.63
C GLY A 91 4.78 1.79 15.49
N ILE A 92 5.14 2.14 14.25
CA ILE A 92 4.84 1.35 13.05
C ILE A 92 5.87 0.23 12.91
N THR A 93 5.45 -0.96 12.48
CA THR A 93 6.35 -2.09 12.24
C THR A 93 7.33 -1.76 11.13
N VAL A 94 8.63 -1.85 11.42
CA VAL A 94 9.71 -1.66 10.45
C VAL A 94 10.35 -3.01 10.17
N ILE A 95 10.50 -3.36 8.89
CA ILE A 95 11.24 -4.55 8.43
C ILE A 95 12.30 -4.15 7.42
N ASP A 96 13.31 -4.99 7.25
CA ASP A 96 14.41 -4.78 6.30
C ASP A 96 14.07 -5.35 4.92
N GLU A 97 14.86 -4.99 3.91
CA GLU A 97 14.72 -5.59 2.57
C GLU A 97 14.92 -7.11 2.57
N ALA A 98 15.80 -7.64 3.42
CA ALA A 98 16.03 -9.07 3.56
C ALA A 98 14.78 -9.79 4.12
N GLU A 99 14.13 -9.21 5.12
CA GLU A 99 12.91 -9.76 5.70
C GLU A 99 11.74 -9.65 4.72
N MET A 100 11.65 -8.57 3.95
CA MET A 100 10.70 -8.44 2.85
C MET A 100 10.88 -9.57 1.83
N ILE A 101 12.12 -9.84 1.39
CA ILE A 101 12.41 -10.92 0.43
C ILE A 101 12.06 -12.28 1.02
N ARG A 102 12.31 -12.50 2.31
CA ARG A 102 11.95 -13.73 3.00
C ARG A 102 10.44 -13.94 3.05
N LEU A 103 9.67 -12.89 3.34
CA LEU A 103 8.20 -12.92 3.34
C LEU A 103 7.61 -13.00 1.93
N LEU A 104 8.35 -12.59 0.90
CA LEU A 104 7.99 -12.69 -0.51
C LEU A 104 8.35 -14.04 -1.16
N GLY A 105 9.27 -14.79 -0.56
CA GLY A 105 9.83 -16.04 -1.09
C GLY A 105 9.45 -17.30 -0.30
N ALA A 106 8.55 -17.17 0.68
CA ALA A 106 7.97 -18.28 1.43
C ALA A 106 6.65 -18.75 0.79
#